data_AF-A0A661X2I6-F1
#
_entry.id   AF-A0A661X2I6-F1
#
_cell.length_a   1.000
_cell.length_b   1.000
_cell.length_c   1.000
_cell.angle_alpha   90.00
_cell.angle_beta   90.00
_cell.angle_gamma   90.00
#
_symmetry.space_group_name_H-M   'P 1'
#
loop_
_entity.id
_entity.type
_entity.pdbx_description
1 polymer ?
#
loop_
_entity_poly.entity_id
_entity_poly.type
_entity_poly.pdbx_seq_one_letter_code
_entity_poly.pdbx_strand_id
1 'polypeptide(L)' 'MKYIPLTEEDKRKMLEEMGITSISSLFSDIPEEVLLNRDLNLPPPLSEKEVISLIKKT' A
#
# COMPACT_ATOMS: atom_id res chain seq x y z
N MET A 1 -11.74 -1.93 10.86
CA MET A 1 -10.41 -2.23 11.47
C MET A 1 -9.30 -1.88 10.47
N LYS A 2 -8.10 -1.46 10.91
CA LYS A 2 -6.97 -1.29 9.97
C LYS A 2 -6.43 -2.66 9.57
N TYR A 3 -6.41 -2.95 8.27
CA TYR A 3 -5.86 -4.22 7.75
C TYR A 3 -4.34 -4.31 7.98
N ILE A 4 -3.65 -3.19 7.85
CA ILE A 4 -2.22 -3.08 8.14
C ILE A 4 -2.07 -2.57 9.57
N PRO A 5 -1.47 -3.35 10.49
CA PRO A 5 -1.36 -2.96 11.90
C PRO A 5 -0.26 -1.92 12.16
N LEU A 6 0.61 -1.67 11.18
CA LEU A 6 1.76 -0.76 11.31
C LEU A 6 1.33 0.71 11.37
N THR A 7 1.98 1.46 12.26
CA THR A 7 1.86 2.92 12.34
C THR A 7 2.88 3.60 11.41
N GLU A 8 2.72 4.91 11.19
CA GLU A 8 3.72 5.69 10.44
C GLU A 8 5.07 5.76 11.17
N GLU A 9 5.05 5.72 12.51
CA GLU A 9 6.26 5.69 13.33
C GLU A 9 7.01 4.36 13.17
N ASP A 10 6.28 3.24 13.09
CA ASP A 10 6.90 1.93 12.83
C ASP A 10 7.57 1.91 11.46
N LYS A 11 6.89 2.41 10.42
CA LYS A 11 7.47 2.54 9.08
C LYS A 11 8.73 3.40 9.09
N ARG A 12 8.69 4.55 9.78
CA ARG A 12 9.83 5.47 9.89
C ARG A 12 11.04 4.79 10.52
N LYS A 13 10.85 4.09 11.65
CA LYS A 13 11.93 3.34 12.32
C LYS A 13 12.51 2.27 11.42
N MET A 14 11.67 1.50 10.72
CA MET A 14 12.15 0.47 9.80
C MET A 14 13.01 1.04 8.66
N LEU A 15 12.60 2.16 8.07
CA LEU A 15 13.38 2.83 7.02
C LEU A 15 14.70 3.39 7.56
N GLU A 16 14.68 3.98 8.76
CA GLU A 16 15.87 4.52 9.44
C GLU A 16 16.89 3.43 9.76
N GLU A 17 16.46 2.28 10.29
CA GLU A 17 17.32 1.11 10.56
C GLU A 17 17.98 0.58 9.27
N MET A 18 17.30 0.70 8.14
CA MET A 18 17.81 0.31 6.82
C MET A 18 18.66 1.41 6.16
N GLY A 19 18.77 2.60 6.76
CA GLY A 19 19.51 3.74 6.20
C GLY A 19 18.89 4.34 4.93
N ILE A 20 17.59 4.14 4.70
CA ILE A 20 16.86 4.61 3.51
C ILE A 20 15.79 5.64 3.90
N THR A 21 15.47 6.55 2.99
CA THR A 21 14.54 7.66 3.24
C THR A 21 13.17 7.47 2.58
N SER A 22 13.03 6.46 1.72
CA SER A 22 11.82 6.21 0.94
C SER A 22 11.52 4.73 0.82
N ILE A 23 10.24 4.38 0.82
CA ILE A 23 9.75 3.03 0.48
C ILE A 23 10.18 2.64 -0.94
N SER A 24 10.31 3.59 -1.86
CA SER A 24 10.75 3.30 -3.24
C SER A 24 12.14 2.65 -3.28
N SER A 25 13.01 2.98 -2.32
CA SER A 25 14.35 2.40 -2.21
C SER A 25 14.33 0.89 -1.93
N LEU A 26 13.23 0.33 -1.40
CA LEU A 26 13.07 -1.11 -1.20
C LEU A 26 12.92 -1.89 -2.51
N PHE A 27 12.63 -1.19 -3.60
CA PHE A 27 12.40 -1.77 -4.93
C PHE A 27 13.55 -1.51 -5.89
N SER A 28 14.74 -1.11 -5.41
CA SER A 28 15.90 -0.76 -6.25
C SER A 28 16.37 -1.88 -7.18
N ASP A 29 16.12 -3.12 -6.78
CA ASP A 29 16.52 -4.31 -7.55
C ASP A 29 15.54 -4.65 -8.69
N ILE A 30 14.41 -3.95 -8.77
CA ILE A 30 13.40 -4.12 -9.82
C ILE A 30 13.68 -3.09 -10.93
N PRO A 31 13.95 -3.53 -12.18
CA PRO A 31 14.17 -2.62 -13.30
C PRO A 31 12.98 -1.68 -13.51
N GLU A 32 13.25 -0.39 -13.79
CA GLU A 32 12.19 0.62 -13.94
C GLU A 32 11.24 0.30 -15.10
N GLU A 33 11.72 -0.37 -16.13
CA GLU A 33 10.93 -0.76 -17.31
C GLU A 33 9.84 -1.79 -17.02
N VAL A 34 9.98 -2.56 -15.94
CA VAL A 34 8.95 -3.53 -15.51
C VAL A 34 8.04 -2.98 -14.42
N LEU A 35 8.37 -1.82 -13.84
CA LEU A 35 7.51 -1.16 -12.87
C LEU A 35 6.27 -0.59 -13.56
N LEU A 36 5.14 -0.69 -12.86
CA LEU A 36 3.88 -0.18 -13.37
C LEU A 36 3.86 1.36 -13.28
N ASN A 37 4.00 2.02 -14.43
CA ASN A 37 4.03 3.49 -14.53
C ASN A 37 2.65 4.13 -14.67
N ARG A 38 1.61 3.49 -14.13
CA ARG A 38 0.23 3.99 -14.07
C ARG A 38 -0.45 3.48 -12.81
N ASP A 39 -1.56 4.12 -12.45
CA ASP A 39 -2.41 3.63 -11.39
C ASP A 39 -3.00 2.25 -11.73
N LEU A 40 -3.35 1.51 -10.68
CA LEU A 40 -4.10 0.26 -10.81
C LEU A 40 -5.47 0.56 -11.43
N ASN A 41 -5.88 -0.28 -12.38
CA ASN A 41 -7.20 -0.18 -12.99
C ASN A 41 -8.25 -0.83 -12.07
N LEU A 42 -8.52 -0.18 -10.94
CA LEU A 42 -9.44 -0.63 -9.91
C LEU A 42 -10.44 0.48 -9.58
N PRO A 43 -11.67 0.12 -9.17
CA PRO A 43 -12.60 1.10 -8.63
C PRO A 43 -12.05 1.72 -7.33
N PRO A 44 -12.59 2.88 -6.90
CA PRO A 44 -12.20 3.51 -5.64
C PRO A 44 -12.32 2.55 -4.45
N PRO A 45 -11.47 2.72 -3.41
CA PRO A 45 -11.55 1.90 -2.22
C PRO A 45 -12.90 2.10 -1.52
N LEU A 46 -13.52 1.00 -1.12
CA LEU A 46 -14.76 1.00 -0.35
C LEU A 46 -14.44 0.86 1.13
N SER A 47 -15.18 1.58 1.97
CA SER A 47 -15.19 1.34 3.41
C SER A 47 -15.75 -0.04 3.74
N GLU A 48 -15.42 -0.52 4.94
CA GLU A 48 -15.91 -1.81 5.45
C GLU A 48 -17.45 -1.92 5.35
N LYS A 49 -18.17 -0.84 5.66
CA LYS A 49 -19.64 -0.78 5.56
C LYS A 49 -20.14 -0.85 4.11
N GLU A 50 -19.48 -0.15 3.19
CA GLU A 50 -19.84 -0.16 1.77
C GLU A 50 -19.62 -1.54 1.15
N VAL A 51 -18.51 -2.21 1.47
CA VAL A 51 -18.23 -3.58 1.02
C VAL A 51 -19.31 -4.54 1.51
N ILE A 52 -19.67 -4.50 2.80
CA ILE A 52 -20.73 -5.37 3.36
C ILE A 52 -22.07 -5.14 2.65
N SER A 53 -22.42 -3.87 2.37
CA SER A 53 -23.65 -3.53 1.64
C SER A 53 -23.64 -4.08 0.22
N LEU A 54 -22.52 -3.95 -0.50
CA LEU A 54 -22.36 -4.45 -1.86
C LEU A 54 -22.53 -5.97 -1.92
N ILE A 55 -21.86 -6.70 -1.03
CA ILE A 55 -21.91 -8.17 -0.99
C ILE A 55 -23.33 -8.66 -0.65
N LYS A 56 -24.02 -8.03 0.31
CA LYS A 56 -25.38 -8.44 0.72
C LYS A 56 -26.47 -8.14 -0.31
N LYS A 57 -26.21 -7.23 -1.26
CA LYS A 57 -27.16 -6.84 -2.32
C LYS A 57 -27.11 -7.80 -3.52
N THR A 58 -26.15 -8.73 -3.52
CA THR A 58 -25.98 -9.81 -4.49
C THR A 58 -26.57 -11.09 -3.93
#